data_AF-A0A2J6XL20-F1
#
_entry.id   AF-A0A2J6XL20-F1
#
_cell.length_a   1.000
_cell.length_b   1.000
_cell.length_c   1.000
_cell.angle_alpha   90.00
_cell.angle_beta   90.00
_cell.angle_gamma   90.00
#
_symmetry.space_group_name_H-M   'P 1'
#
loop_
_entity.id
_entity.type
_entity.pdbx_description
1 polymer ?
#
loop_
_entity_poly.entity_id
_entity_poly.type
_entity_poly.pdbx_seq_one_letter_code
_entity_poly.pdbx_strand_id
1 'polypeptide(L)'
;MGEIKKIILDTAEFHPLHKSWINLAQTLSKIYNLELEIKTEDYLFAISYGDKDDIGMAWLPQLFAQMSDGKIILLMSQYPFDPSTTKPSDSMALEEGKKKIEELKKDP
;
A
#
# COMPACT_ATOMS: atom_id res chain seq x y z
N MET A 1 3.23 -13.36 13.61
CA MET A 1 3.29 -11.94 13.22
C MET A 1 2.60 -11.09 14.29
N GLY A 2 3.17 -9.94 14.66
CA GLY A 2 2.47 -8.99 15.53
C GLY A 2 1.18 -8.42 14.91
N GLU A 3 0.39 -7.69 15.69
CA GLU A 3 -0.77 -6.95 15.14
C GLU A 3 -0.34 -5.86 14.15
N ILE A 4 -1.19 -5.55 13.16
CA ILE A 4 -0.95 -4.41 12.27
C ILE A 4 -1.16 -3.13 13.08
N LYS A 5 -0.15 -2.26 13.11
CA LYS A 5 -0.20 -0.99 13.85
C LYS A 5 -0.50 0.20 12.95
N LYS A 6 0.07 0.21 11.75
CA LYS A 6 0.09 1.38 10.87
C LYS A 6 0.05 0.97 9.40
N ILE A 7 -0.67 1.76 8.60
CA ILE A 7 -0.60 1.74 7.14
C ILE A 7 0.38 2.84 6.70
N ILE A 8 1.29 2.50 5.80
CA ILE A 8 2.25 3.43 5.23
C ILE A 8 2.01 3.47 3.72
N LEU A 9 1.81 4.66 3.16
CA LEU A 9 1.78 4.88 1.72
C LEU A 9 3.02 5.68 1.34
N ASP A 10 3.83 5.14 0.44
CA ASP A 10 4.88 5.92 -0.22
C ASP A 10 4.44 6.25 -1.63
N THR A 11 4.38 7.53 -1.96
CA THR A 11 3.77 8.02 -3.20
C THR A 11 4.54 9.19 -3.78
N ALA A 12 4.25 9.52 -5.04
CA ALA A 12 4.78 10.69 -5.72
C ALA A 12 3.62 11.63 -6.08
N GLU A 13 3.74 12.92 -5.78
CA GLU A 13 2.67 13.90 -6.00
C GLU A 13 2.34 14.09 -7.49
N PHE A 14 3.34 13.93 -8.36
CA PHE A 14 3.17 14.00 -9.81
C PHE A 14 2.52 12.75 -10.43
N HIS A 15 2.39 11.66 -9.67
CA HIS A 15 1.83 10.42 -10.21
C HIS A 15 0.33 10.60 -10.53
N PRO A 16 -0.17 10.18 -11.70
CA PRO A 16 -1.57 10.38 -12.10
C PRO A 16 -2.59 9.82 -11.09
N LEU A 17 -2.22 8.74 -10.40
CA LEU A 17 -3.06 8.07 -9.39
C LEU A 17 -2.77 8.52 -7.95
N HIS A 18 -1.97 9.57 -7.74
CA HIS A 18 -1.60 10.03 -6.39
C HIS A 18 -2.82 10.18 -5.47
N LYS A 19 -3.87 10.85 -5.94
CA LYS A 19 -5.12 11.04 -5.18
C LYS A 19 -5.83 9.73 -4.89
N SER A 20 -5.90 8.80 -5.84
CA SER A 20 -6.52 7.48 -5.66
C SER A 20 -5.78 6.65 -4.60
N TRP A 21 -4.46 6.68 -4.59
CA TRP A 21 -3.65 6.02 -3.56
C TRP A 21 -3.84 6.62 -2.17
N ILE A 22 -3.84 7.96 -2.06
CA ILE A 22 -4.08 8.66 -0.80
C ILE A 22 -5.47 8.30 -0.24
N ASN A 23 -6.50 8.35 -1.09
CA ASN A 23 -7.86 8.00 -0.72
C ASN A 23 -7.96 6.53 -0.27
N LEU A 24 -7.30 5.61 -0.97
CA LEU A 24 -7.23 4.20 -0.61
C LEU A 24 -6.61 4.02 0.78
N ALA A 25 -5.43 4.59 1.02
CA ALA A 25 -4.71 4.45 2.28
C ALA A 25 -5.50 5.03 3.46
N GLN A 26 -6.11 6.22 3.28
CA GLN A 26 -7.01 6.82 4.26
C GLN A 26 -8.25 5.97 4.54
N THR A 27 -8.83 5.36 3.51
CA THR A 27 -10.01 4.50 3.66
C THR A 27 -9.68 3.24 4.43
N LEU A 28 -8.57 2.56 4.11
CA LEU A 28 -8.13 1.37 4.82
C LEU A 28 -7.79 1.67 6.29
N SER A 29 -7.05 2.76 6.54
CA SER A 29 -6.73 3.22 7.90
C SER A 29 -8.00 3.43 8.73
N LYS A 30 -9.04 4.09 8.17
CA LYS A 30 -10.31 4.32 8.88
C LYS A 30 -11.09 3.03 9.14
N ILE A 31 -11.20 2.13 8.15
CA ILE A 31 -11.94 0.87 8.28
C ILE A 31 -11.36 0.00 9.40
N TYR A 32 -10.04 -0.03 9.50
CA TYR A 32 -9.33 -0.90 10.43
C TYR A 32 -8.83 -0.19 11.69
N ASN A 33 -9.12 1.10 11.84
CA ASN A 33 -8.67 1.94 12.95
C ASN A 33 -7.15 1.88 13.16
N LEU A 34 -6.39 2.02 12.07
CA LEU A 34 -4.93 1.97 12.04
C LEU A 34 -4.34 3.38 11.87
N GLU A 35 -3.15 3.61 12.41
CA GLU A 35 -2.41 4.83 12.10
C GLU A 35 -2.11 4.91 10.58
N LEU A 36 -2.05 6.11 10.03
CA LEU A 36 -1.66 6.34 8.63
C LEU A 36 -0.42 7.24 8.58
N GLU A 37 0.57 6.80 7.83
CA GLU A 37 1.74 7.61 7.47
C GLU A 37 1.85 7.70 5.95
N ILE A 38 2.02 8.91 5.44
CA ILE A 38 2.22 9.17 4.02
C ILE A 38 3.65 9.67 3.86
N LYS A 39 4.42 8.96 3.04
CA LYS A 39 5.75 9.32 2.58
C LYS A 39 5.65 9.86 1.17
N THR A 40 6.49 10.84 0.86
CA THR A 40 6.58 11.44 -0.47
C THR A 40 7.95 11.15 -1.03
N GLU A 41 8.00 10.39 -2.13
CA GLU A 41 9.22 10.10 -2.87
C GLU A 41 10.35 9.46 -2.04
N ASP A 42 10.01 8.63 -1.04
CA ASP A 42 11.00 7.95 -0.20
C ASP A 42 11.48 6.65 -0.87
N TYR A 43 12.18 6.79 -2.00
CA TYR A 43 12.67 5.65 -2.77
C TYR A 43 13.56 4.71 -1.96
N LEU A 44 14.27 5.18 -0.93
CA LEU A 44 15.06 4.31 -0.05
C LEU A 44 14.14 3.39 0.76
N PHE A 45 13.02 3.89 1.26
CA PHE A 45 12.00 3.09 1.93
C PHE A 45 11.38 2.06 0.99
N ALA A 46 10.94 2.48 -0.20
CA ALA A 46 10.36 1.58 -1.21
C ALA A 46 11.37 0.50 -1.66
N ILE A 47 12.64 0.86 -1.88
CA ILE A 47 13.72 -0.08 -2.17
C ILE A 47 13.99 -1.00 -0.98
N SER A 48 13.79 -0.57 0.26
CA SER A 48 14.09 -1.41 1.42
C SER A 48 13.01 -2.47 1.68
N TYR A 49 11.73 -2.10 1.51
CA TYR A 49 10.60 -2.90 1.97
C TYR A 49 9.59 -3.28 0.90
N GLY A 50 9.68 -2.68 -0.27
CA GLY A 50 8.72 -2.82 -1.36
C GLY A 50 9.14 -3.75 -2.47
N ASP A 51 8.31 -3.72 -3.50
CA ASP A 51 8.52 -4.42 -4.74
C ASP A 51 9.60 -3.70 -5.54
N LYS A 52 10.47 -4.50 -6.16
CA LYS A 52 11.63 -4.04 -6.91
C LYS A 52 11.76 -4.88 -8.15
N ASP A 53 12.31 -4.26 -9.19
CA ASP A 53 12.64 -4.98 -10.41
C ASP A 53 13.97 -5.72 -10.30
N ASP A 54 14.31 -6.46 -11.34
CA ASP A 54 15.50 -7.33 -11.41
C ASP A 54 16.82 -6.62 -11.09
N ILE A 55 16.88 -5.30 -11.27
CA ILE A 55 18.05 -4.47 -10.97
C ILE A 55 17.97 -3.71 -9.63
N GLY A 56 16.94 -3.97 -8.83
CA GLY A 56 16.78 -3.41 -7.48
C GLY A 56 16.11 -2.03 -7.40
N MET A 57 15.54 -1.54 -8.50
CA MET A 57 14.83 -0.26 -8.54
C MET A 57 13.39 -0.45 -8.05
N ALA A 58 12.94 0.43 -7.15
CA ALA A 58 11.54 0.48 -6.73
C ALA A 58 10.81 1.60 -7.46
N TRP A 59 9.54 1.35 -7.76
CA TRP A 59 8.61 2.34 -8.29
C TRP A 59 7.73 2.88 -7.18
N LEU A 60 7.17 4.06 -7.41
CA LEU A 60 6.13 4.62 -6.57
C LEU A 60 4.87 4.84 -7.42
N PRO A 61 3.66 4.72 -6.84
CA PRO A 61 3.38 4.53 -5.41
C PRO A 61 3.36 3.07 -4.94
N GLN A 62 3.63 2.83 -3.66
CA GLN A 62 3.45 1.52 -3.01
C GLN A 62 2.84 1.67 -1.62
N LEU A 63 2.01 0.70 -1.23
CA LEU A 63 1.30 0.65 0.04
C LEU A 63 1.81 -0.49 0.92
N PHE A 64 1.98 -0.20 2.20
CA PHE A 64 2.60 -1.08 3.18
C PHE A 64 1.80 -1.14 4.48
N ALA A 65 2.04 -2.19 5.26
CA ALA A 65 1.64 -2.32 6.65
C ALA A 65 2.89 -2.41 7.54
N GLN A 66 2.87 -1.71 8.66
CA GLN A 66 3.82 -1.87 9.75
C GLN A 66 3.17 -2.68 10.87
N MET A 67 3.83 -3.76 11.24
CA MET A 67 3.46 -4.64 12.34
C MET A 67 3.96 -4.09 13.68
N SER A 68 3.37 -4.52 14.79
CA SER A 68 3.74 -4.07 16.13
C SER A 68 5.17 -4.46 16.55
N ASP A 69 5.74 -5.50 15.95
CA ASP A 69 7.14 -5.91 16.10
C ASP A 69 8.11 -5.08 15.24
N GLY A 70 7.60 -4.11 14.49
CA GLY A 70 8.38 -3.21 13.63
C GLY A 70 8.57 -3.72 12.19
N LYS A 71 8.12 -4.93 11.85
CA LYS A 71 8.22 -5.45 10.48
C LYS A 71 7.37 -4.63 9.50
N ILE A 72 7.93 -4.32 8.33
CA ILE A 72 7.21 -3.70 7.22
C ILE A 72 6.86 -4.77 6.20
N ILE A 73 5.61 -4.77 5.74
CA ILE A 73 5.08 -5.72 4.77
C ILE A 73 4.43 -4.96 3.62
N LEU A 74 4.81 -5.29 2.40
CA LEU A 74 4.15 -4.76 1.19
C LEU A 74 2.72 -5.28 1.09
N LEU A 75 1.76 -4.38 0.96
CA LEU A 75 0.36 -4.70 0.69
C LEU A 75 0.07 -4.65 -0.81
N MET A 76 0.54 -3.62 -1.50
CA MET A 76 0.22 -3.37 -2.91
C MET A 76 1.29 -2.50 -3.56
N SER A 77 1.87 -2.95 -4.67
CA SER A 77 2.83 -2.18 -5.48
C SER A 77 2.24 -1.66 -6.80
N GLN A 78 1.05 -2.12 -7.19
CA GLN A 78 0.39 -1.73 -8.43
C GLN A 78 -1.07 -1.44 -8.18
N TYR A 79 -1.57 -0.35 -8.76
CA TYR A 79 -3.00 -0.03 -8.66
C TYR A 79 -3.79 -0.91 -9.63
N PRO A 80 -4.83 -1.63 -9.18
CA PRO A 80 -5.58 -2.49 -10.06
C PRO A 80 -6.37 -1.71 -11.10
N PHE A 81 -6.49 -2.30 -12.28
CA PHE A 81 -7.26 -1.78 -13.41
C PHE A 81 -8.50 -2.65 -13.63
N ASP A 82 -9.61 -2.00 -13.97
CA ASP A 82 -10.83 -2.68 -14.39
C ASP A 82 -10.59 -3.34 -15.76
N PRO A 83 -10.75 -4.67 -15.89
CA PRO A 83 -10.51 -5.36 -17.15
C PRO A 83 -11.50 -4.96 -18.26
N SER A 84 -12.67 -4.44 -17.90
CA SER A 84 -13.72 -4.04 -18.84
C SER A 84 -13.49 -2.65 -19.41
N THR A 85 -12.94 -1.73 -18.61
CA THR A 85 -12.76 -0.33 -19.01
C THR A 85 -11.30 0.08 -19.20
N THR A 86 -10.36 -0.79 -18.81
CA THR A 86 -8.90 -0.55 -18.82
C THR A 86 -8.49 0.68 -18.00
N LYS A 87 -9.36 1.14 -17.08
CA LYS A 87 -9.12 2.28 -16.20
C LYS A 87 -8.78 1.79 -14.78
N PRO A 88 -8.01 2.58 -14.01
CA PRO A 88 -7.80 2.32 -12.59
C PRO A 88 -9.14 2.15 -11.86
N SER A 89 -9.21 1.16 -10.94
CA SER A 89 -10.43 0.85 -10.20
C SER A 89 -10.23 0.98 -8.70
N ASP A 90 -10.74 2.07 -8.12
CA ASP A 90 -10.66 2.33 -6.69
C ASP A 90 -11.36 1.22 -5.87
N SER A 91 -12.46 0.67 -6.39
CA SER A 91 -13.19 -0.43 -5.76
C SER A 91 -12.35 -1.70 -5.67
N MET A 92 -11.70 -2.09 -6.77
CA MET A 92 -10.82 -3.26 -6.77
C MET A 92 -9.60 -3.04 -5.89
N ALA A 93 -9.05 -1.82 -5.88
CA ALA A 93 -7.91 -1.47 -5.02
C ALA A 93 -8.27 -1.59 -3.54
N LEU A 94 -9.48 -1.15 -3.17
CA LEU A 94 -9.98 -1.29 -1.81
C LEU A 94 -10.19 -2.76 -1.43
N GLU A 95 -10.76 -3.58 -2.32
CA GLU A 95 -10.96 -5.01 -2.08
C GLU A 95 -9.63 -5.75 -1.91
N GLU A 96 -8.65 -5.48 -2.77
CA GLU A 96 -7.32 -6.09 -2.68
C GLU A 96 -6.59 -5.66 -1.41
N GLY A 97 -6.60 -4.36 -1.06
CA GLY A 97 -6.01 -3.86 0.17
C GLY A 97 -6.64 -4.48 1.43
N LYS A 98 -7.97 -4.61 1.46
CA LYS A 98 -8.69 -5.32 2.53
C LYS A 98 -8.28 -6.78 2.60
N LYS A 99 -8.26 -7.48 1.47
CA LYS A 99 -7.87 -8.89 1.41
C LYS A 99 -6.48 -9.09 2.00
N LYS A 100 -5.50 -8.27 1.62
CA LYS A 100 -4.12 -8.35 2.13
C LYS A 100 -4.03 -8.10 3.63
N ILE A 101 -4.73 -7.08 4.14
CA ILE A 101 -4.79 -6.80 5.59
C ILE A 101 -5.41 -7.97 6.36
N GLU A 102 -6.48 -8.56 5.84
CA GLU A 102 -7.15 -9.69 6.48
C GLU A 102 -6.33 -10.99 6.39
N GLU A 103 -5.56 -11.20 5.32
CA GLU A 103 -4.58 -12.29 5.23
C GLU A 103 -3.52 -12.15 6.34
N LEU A 104 -2.97 -10.95 6.54
CA LEU A 104 -1.98 -10.67 7.59
C LEU A 104 -2.52 -10.84 9.01
N LYS A 105 -3.81 -10.59 9.24
CA LYS A 105 -4.44 -10.83 10.56
C LYS A 105 -4.70 -12.31 10.85
N LYS A 106 -4.81 -13.15 9.82
CA LYS A 106 -5.08 -14.58 9.94
C LYS A 106 -3.83 -15.43 10.13
N ASP A 107 -2.65 -14.87 9.85
CA ASP A 107 -1.34 -15.50 10.04
C ASP A 107 -0.59 -14.83 11.21
N PRO A 108 -1.01 -15.08 12.47
CA PRO A 108 -0.45 -14.42 13.66
C PRO A 108 0.92 -14.95 14.09
#